data_AF-B0C0H0-F1
#
_entry.id   AF-B0C0H0-F1
#
_cell.length_a   1.000
_cell.length_b   1.000
_cell.length_c   1.000
_cell.angle_alpha   90.00
_cell.angle_beta   90.00
_cell.angle_gamma   90.00
#
_symmetry.space_group_name_H-M   'P 1'
#
loop_
_entity.id
_entity.type
_entity.pdbx_description
1 polymer ?
#
loop_
_entity_poly.entity_id
_entity_poly.type
_entity_poly.pdbx_seq_one_letter_code
_entity_poly.pdbx_strand_id
1 'polypeptide(L)'
;MSNPFAQLLAQQLHCLVKMRNSQPHQERGFALPLALGLGFIMILLGMSSMIMAQSDRITAWNRKESGASLAISEGGMARTLAQLTQTDNRILLTRNYDTINPKTGTTYLGPDGILNSGDEESATVDEWTGYTGSSSTPCDASATTITPNVTLSGAMNSGGQYELKAYRYNPTDQTGTLLVEGQHGERISHILSTLVIQSEIENFPGVLAMQGAVIRGRTLIGQHANLYYDPSWSADTSLTDKSAPSDSDRASYLNAVYSTAQDGPGNDLIAGNIVGCQITQTLSVDLPATVTSLGEVKSSTTLTAANSPYHIEELELDGTDVVTVDTTDGPVYLYVTESFELRGNAQLRNIRTDGESPRVGDLRIIVHNAGAGTPPIELYDQSCIDTAFVYNKINDLQLQGSGDGCPSSGNTNFDGVVWVEDVVSSINISPHTRIVPAEDDDIITTNGSTSGIRVPNDVSSLADVVSGIGITPTNKFGYVKSWQRVRL
;
A
#
# COMPACT_ATOMS: atom_id res chain seq x y z
N MET A 1 6.05 58.66 -16.43
CA MET A 1 7.30 58.17 -17.03
C MET A 1 7.32 58.58 -18.49
N SER A 2 8.02 59.66 -18.81
CA SER A 2 8.12 60.23 -20.16
C SER A 2 9.13 59.43 -20.99
N ASN A 3 8.70 58.93 -22.16
CA ASN A 3 9.54 58.14 -23.07
C ASN A 3 10.65 59.03 -23.66
N PRO A 4 11.94 58.78 -23.34
CA PRO A 4 13.07 59.62 -23.80
C PRO A 4 13.21 59.63 -25.33
N PHE A 5 12.63 58.63 -26.02
CA PHE A 5 12.64 58.53 -27.48
C PHE A 5 11.70 59.55 -28.14
N ALA A 6 10.58 59.88 -27.51
CA ALA A 6 9.64 60.87 -28.03
C ALA A 6 10.18 62.32 -27.90
N GLN A 7 10.96 62.60 -26.85
CA GLN A 7 11.63 63.89 -26.70
C GLN A 7 12.78 64.07 -27.70
N LEU A 8 13.53 63.01 -28.01
CA LEU A 8 14.62 63.05 -28.99
C LEU A 8 14.09 63.32 -30.42
N LEU A 9 12.95 62.73 -30.78
CA LEU A 9 12.32 62.93 -32.09
C LEU A 9 11.75 64.34 -32.26
N ALA A 10 11.15 64.91 -31.21
CA ALA A 10 10.65 66.27 -31.23
C ALA A 10 11.79 67.33 -31.34
N GLN A 11 12.95 67.06 -30.72
CA GLN A 11 14.11 67.95 -30.75
C GLN A 11 14.85 67.90 -32.11
N GLN A 12 14.86 66.74 -32.76
CA GLN A 12 15.39 66.57 -34.13
C GLN A 12 14.52 67.27 -35.19
N LEU A 13 13.19 67.18 -35.07
CA LEU A 13 12.24 67.86 -35.98
C LEU A 13 12.30 69.39 -35.85
N HIS A 14 12.53 69.93 -34.65
CA HIS A 14 12.70 71.37 -34.45
C HIS A 14 14.00 71.92 -35.05
N CYS A 15 15.05 71.10 -35.14
CA CYS A 15 16.32 71.52 -35.74
C CYS A 15 16.26 71.50 -37.29
N LEU A 16 15.55 70.52 -37.87
CA LEU A 16 15.37 70.39 -39.32
C LEU A 16 14.53 71.49 -39.96
N VAL A 17 13.56 72.07 -39.23
CA VAL A 17 12.75 73.18 -39.75
C VAL A 17 13.53 74.51 -39.77
N LYS A 18 14.57 74.67 -38.93
CA LYS A 18 15.29 75.94 -38.79
C LYS A 18 16.42 76.16 -39.81
N MET A 19 16.80 75.14 -40.59
CA MET A 19 17.83 75.28 -41.65
C MET A 19 17.28 75.57 -43.05
N ARG A 20 15.96 75.70 -43.23
CA ARG A 20 15.35 75.91 -44.55
C ARG A 20 15.13 77.39 -44.87
N ASN A 21 16.16 78.24 -44.71
CA ASN A 21 16.14 79.60 -45.27
C ASN A 21 17.55 80.21 -45.38
N SER A 22 18.28 79.89 -46.45
CA SER A 22 19.40 80.70 -46.99
C SER A 22 19.79 80.22 -48.39
N GLN A 23 19.40 81.03 -49.37
CA GLN A 23 19.87 81.23 -50.76
C GLN A 23 20.24 80.07 -51.71
N PRO A 24 20.02 80.26 -53.04
CA PRO A 24 20.10 79.20 -54.04
C PRO A 24 21.39 79.30 -54.86
N HIS A 25 22.33 78.39 -54.63
CA HIS A 25 23.40 78.09 -55.59
C HIS A 25 23.48 76.58 -55.85
N GLN A 26 22.85 76.20 -56.96
CA GLN A 26 23.40 75.32 -58.00
C GLN A 26 24.44 74.25 -57.57
N GLU A 27 24.00 73.20 -56.86
CA GLU A 27 24.57 71.85 -56.98
C GLU A 27 23.43 70.81 -57.06
N ARG A 28 22.80 70.73 -58.24
CA ARG A 28 21.91 69.63 -58.59
C ARG A 28 22.77 68.44 -59.00
N GLY A 29 23.09 67.56 -58.05
CA GLY A 29 23.83 66.32 -58.36
C GLY A 29 23.92 65.26 -57.26
N PHE A 30 23.67 65.60 -55.98
CA PHE A 30 23.94 64.66 -54.88
C PHE A 30 22.78 64.43 -53.89
N ALA A 31 21.61 65.04 -54.10
CA ALA A 31 20.44 64.86 -53.23
C ALA A 31 19.72 63.53 -53.45
N LEU A 32 19.77 62.99 -54.69
CA LEU A 32 19.06 61.78 -55.07
C LEU A 32 19.67 60.49 -54.48
N PRO A 33 21.01 60.30 -54.46
CA PRO A 33 21.63 59.18 -53.76
C PRO A 33 21.43 59.24 -52.24
N LEU A 34 21.44 60.45 -51.66
CA LEU A 34 21.27 60.65 -50.21
C LEU A 34 19.84 60.35 -49.76
N ALA A 35 18.83 60.80 -50.51
CA ALA A 35 17.43 60.46 -50.26
C ALA A 35 17.15 58.96 -50.45
N LEU A 36 17.76 58.33 -51.46
CA LEU A 36 17.68 56.87 -51.66
C LEU A 36 18.36 56.10 -50.54
N GLY A 37 19.55 56.54 -50.09
CA GLY A 37 20.27 55.91 -48.97
C GLY A 37 19.50 56.00 -47.66
N LEU A 38 18.90 57.15 -47.37
CA LEU A 38 18.12 57.37 -46.16
C LEU A 38 16.78 56.61 -46.22
N GLY A 39 16.13 56.55 -47.38
CA GLY A 39 14.96 55.70 -47.62
C GLY A 39 15.26 54.21 -47.45
N PHE A 40 16.43 53.75 -47.92
CA PHE A 40 16.87 52.37 -47.75
C PHE A 40 17.15 52.03 -46.28
N ILE A 41 17.77 52.93 -45.53
CA ILE A 41 17.98 52.76 -44.08
C ILE A 41 16.64 52.68 -43.33
N MET A 42 15.66 53.53 -43.68
CA MET A 42 14.31 53.43 -43.06
C MET A 42 13.61 52.11 -43.38
N ILE A 43 13.76 51.58 -44.59
CA ILE A 43 13.20 50.27 -44.96
C ILE A 43 13.88 49.15 -44.16
N LEU A 44 15.22 49.17 -44.02
CA LEU A 44 15.95 48.20 -43.20
C LEU A 44 15.52 48.23 -41.74
N LEU A 45 15.35 49.42 -41.17
CA LEU A 45 14.85 49.57 -39.80
C LEU A 45 13.40 49.06 -39.66
N GLY A 46 12.54 49.32 -40.65
CA GLY A 46 11.18 48.78 -40.71
C GLY A 46 11.15 47.25 -40.78
N MET A 47 11.99 46.63 -41.62
CA MET A 47 12.07 45.17 -41.73
C MET A 47 12.63 44.53 -40.46
N SER A 48 13.67 45.11 -39.86
CA SER A 48 14.24 44.61 -38.61
C SER A 48 13.24 44.64 -37.44
N SER A 49 12.45 45.71 -37.33
CA SER A 49 11.42 45.84 -36.30
C SER A 49 10.26 44.86 -36.53
N MET A 50 9.89 44.60 -37.80
CA MET A 50 8.89 43.59 -38.15
C MET A 50 9.36 42.16 -37.81
N ILE A 51 10.63 41.82 -38.07
CA ILE A 51 11.20 40.51 -37.71
C ILE A 51 11.23 40.32 -36.19
N MET A 52 11.64 41.35 -35.43
CA MET A 52 11.60 41.30 -33.96
C MET A 52 10.17 41.14 -33.44
N ALA A 53 9.20 41.87 -33.99
CA ALA A 53 7.79 41.75 -33.60
C ALA A 53 7.19 40.37 -33.91
N GLN A 54 7.60 39.72 -35.01
CA GLN A 54 7.20 38.35 -35.32
C GLN A 54 7.82 37.34 -34.34
N SER A 55 9.10 37.50 -34.00
CA SER A 55 9.79 36.68 -32.99
C SER A 55 9.14 36.79 -31.61
N ASP A 56 8.77 37.99 -31.18
CA ASP A 56 8.10 38.23 -29.90
C ASP A 56 6.70 37.61 -29.88
N ARG A 57 5.97 37.72 -30.99
CA ARG A 57 4.66 37.07 -31.15
C ARG A 57 4.77 35.54 -31.06
N ILE A 58 5.76 34.93 -31.70
CA ILE A 58 5.98 33.47 -31.67
C ILE A 58 6.35 33.03 -30.25
N THR A 59 7.24 33.75 -29.57
CA THR A 59 7.62 33.45 -28.18
C THR A 59 6.43 33.59 -27.23
N ALA A 60 5.65 34.66 -27.34
CA ALA A 60 4.46 34.87 -26.53
C ALA A 60 3.40 33.80 -26.79
N TRP A 61 3.18 33.42 -28.05
CA TRP A 61 2.30 32.31 -28.43
C TRP A 61 2.78 30.98 -27.82
N ASN A 62 4.07 30.67 -27.95
CA ASN A 62 4.64 29.45 -27.38
C ASN A 62 4.50 29.39 -25.85
N ARG A 63 4.71 30.52 -25.15
CA ARG A 63 4.49 30.60 -23.70
C ARG A 63 3.02 30.40 -23.34
N LYS A 64 2.10 30.99 -24.11
CA LYS A 64 0.66 30.83 -23.90
C LYS A 64 0.22 29.38 -24.09
N GLU A 65 0.63 28.74 -25.18
CA GLU A 65 0.30 27.35 -25.49
C GLU A 65 0.94 26.37 -24.48
N SER A 66 2.19 26.61 -24.06
CA SER A 66 2.81 25.85 -22.98
C SER A 66 2.07 26.01 -21.65
N GLY A 67 1.66 27.23 -21.29
CA GLY A 67 0.84 27.48 -20.09
C GLY A 67 -0.52 26.80 -20.16
N ALA A 68 -1.17 26.80 -21.33
CA ALA A 68 -2.43 26.10 -21.55
C ALA A 68 -2.25 24.58 -21.42
N SER A 69 -1.23 24.00 -22.06
CA SER A 69 -0.93 22.56 -21.94
C SER A 69 -0.68 22.14 -20.48
N LEU A 70 0.04 22.97 -19.70
CA LEU A 70 0.30 22.71 -18.29
C LEU A 70 -0.99 22.77 -17.46
N ALA A 71 -1.83 23.79 -17.66
CA ALA A 71 -3.13 23.88 -16.99
C ALA A 71 -4.02 22.67 -17.33
N ILE A 72 -3.90 22.14 -18.54
CA ILE A 72 -4.58 20.91 -18.95
C ILE A 72 -3.98 19.68 -18.27
N SER A 73 -2.66 19.59 -18.10
CA SER A 73 -2.06 18.51 -17.31
C SER A 73 -2.53 18.56 -15.85
N GLU A 74 -2.59 19.76 -15.24
CA GLU A 74 -3.02 19.95 -13.84
C GLU A 74 -4.50 19.60 -13.65
N GLY A 75 -5.37 20.05 -14.54
CA GLY A 75 -6.79 19.65 -14.47
C GLY A 75 -7.00 18.17 -14.80
N GLY A 76 -6.15 17.58 -15.65
CA GLY A 76 -6.17 16.16 -15.96
C GLY A 76 -5.80 15.33 -14.74
N MET A 77 -4.73 15.75 -14.06
CA MET A 77 -4.30 15.21 -12.77
C MET A 77 -5.43 15.27 -11.73
N ALA A 78 -6.09 16.43 -11.57
CA ALA A 78 -7.21 16.56 -10.66
C ALA A 78 -8.40 15.65 -11.03
N ARG A 79 -8.70 15.48 -12.32
CA ARG A 79 -9.76 14.57 -12.80
C ARG A 79 -9.42 13.11 -12.57
N THR A 80 -8.20 12.70 -12.85
CA THR A 80 -7.73 11.33 -12.59
C THR A 80 -7.81 11.03 -11.09
N LEU A 81 -7.33 11.93 -10.24
CA LEU A 81 -7.43 11.76 -8.78
C LEU A 81 -8.89 11.69 -8.32
N ALA A 82 -9.76 12.57 -8.82
CA ALA A 82 -11.19 12.53 -8.51
C ALA A 82 -11.83 11.18 -8.89
N GLN A 83 -11.49 10.63 -10.07
CA GLN A 83 -11.96 9.31 -10.49
C GLN A 83 -11.43 8.21 -9.58
N LEU A 84 -10.15 8.23 -9.22
CA LEU A 84 -9.53 7.23 -8.34
C LEU A 84 -10.03 7.31 -6.88
N THR A 85 -10.57 8.46 -6.45
CA THR A 85 -11.23 8.57 -5.13
C THR A 85 -12.65 8.01 -5.06
N GLN A 86 -13.26 7.69 -6.21
CA GLN A 86 -14.59 7.06 -6.24
C GLN A 86 -14.52 5.66 -5.62
N THR A 87 -15.55 5.26 -4.88
CA THR A 87 -15.59 4.01 -4.10
C THR A 87 -15.13 2.80 -4.93
N ASP A 88 -15.65 2.65 -6.14
CA ASP A 88 -15.37 1.48 -6.98
C ASP A 88 -13.98 1.49 -7.61
N ASN A 89 -13.37 2.67 -7.77
CA ASN A 89 -12.06 2.83 -8.42
C ASN A 89 -10.90 2.76 -7.43
N ARG A 90 -11.16 2.89 -6.12
CA ARG A 90 -10.13 2.82 -5.08
C ARG A 90 -9.35 1.51 -5.10
N ILE A 91 -9.98 0.42 -5.53
CA ILE A 91 -9.32 -0.88 -5.63
C ILE A 91 -8.17 -0.89 -6.65
N LEU A 92 -8.10 0.09 -7.54
CA LEU A 92 -7.01 0.26 -8.51
C LEU A 92 -5.78 0.97 -7.93
N LEU A 93 -5.88 1.58 -6.74
CA LEU A 93 -4.76 2.30 -6.10
C LEU A 93 -3.60 1.40 -5.68
N THR A 94 -3.79 0.08 -5.69
CA THR A 94 -2.75 -0.90 -5.42
C THR A 94 -2.42 -1.73 -6.66
N ARG A 95 -2.80 -1.24 -7.84
CA ARG A 95 -2.63 -1.90 -9.14
C ARG A 95 -1.88 -1.01 -10.10
N ASN A 96 -1.08 -1.61 -10.97
CA ASN A 96 -0.24 -0.89 -11.91
C ASN A 96 -0.93 -0.66 -13.26
N TYR A 97 -0.66 0.50 -13.85
CA TYR A 97 -1.06 0.85 -15.21
C TYR A 97 0.05 1.69 -15.83
N ASP A 98 0.77 1.18 -16.82
CA ASP A 98 1.91 1.88 -17.43
C ASP A 98 2.03 1.53 -18.91
N THR A 99 1.88 2.56 -19.75
CA THR A 99 1.94 2.40 -21.21
C THR A 99 3.38 2.50 -21.72
N ILE A 100 3.64 1.95 -22.91
CA ILE A 100 4.96 2.08 -23.53
C ILE A 100 5.16 3.51 -24.01
N ASN A 101 6.25 4.12 -23.54
CA ASN A 101 6.76 5.36 -24.08
C ASN A 101 7.29 5.12 -25.50
N PRO A 102 6.68 5.72 -26.54
CA PRO A 102 7.05 5.46 -27.94
C PRO A 102 8.47 5.93 -28.29
N LYS A 103 9.10 6.77 -27.45
CA LYS A 103 10.47 7.25 -27.69
C LYS A 103 11.54 6.27 -27.20
N THR A 104 11.29 5.59 -26.09
CA THR A 104 12.25 4.68 -25.45
C THR A 104 11.97 3.22 -25.77
N GLY A 105 10.72 2.88 -26.11
CA GLY A 105 10.29 1.49 -26.28
C GLY A 105 10.11 0.74 -24.95
N THR A 106 10.10 1.47 -23.83
CA THR A 106 9.93 0.96 -22.47
C THR A 106 8.77 1.67 -21.77
N THR A 107 8.36 1.20 -20.60
CA THR A 107 7.37 1.88 -19.74
C THR A 107 7.84 3.28 -19.33
N TYR A 108 6.92 4.14 -18.88
CA TYR A 108 7.28 5.49 -18.43
C TYR A 108 7.94 5.46 -17.04
N LEU A 109 7.47 4.57 -16.16
CA LEU A 109 7.96 4.43 -14.80
C LEU A 109 8.63 3.05 -14.63
N GLY A 110 9.65 3.01 -13.78
CA GLY A 110 10.21 1.76 -13.26
C GLY A 110 9.23 1.06 -12.30
N PRO A 111 9.47 -0.21 -11.96
CA PRO A 111 8.76 -0.91 -10.89
C PRO A 111 8.77 -0.18 -9.54
N ASP A 112 9.81 0.62 -9.29
CA ASP A 112 9.94 1.48 -8.10
C ASP A 112 9.03 2.74 -8.14
N GLY A 113 8.38 2.99 -9.28
CA GLY A 113 7.55 4.17 -9.53
C GLY A 113 8.35 5.44 -9.83
N ILE A 114 9.64 5.32 -10.12
CA ILE A 114 10.52 6.43 -10.49
C ILE A 114 10.58 6.56 -12.01
N LEU A 115 10.64 7.79 -12.49
CA LEU A 115 10.70 8.09 -13.92
C LEU A 115 12.13 7.93 -14.44
N ASN A 116 12.34 7.12 -15.48
CA ASN A 116 13.65 6.90 -16.11
C ASN A 116 14.74 6.41 -15.14
N SER A 117 14.39 5.53 -14.20
CA SER A 117 15.29 4.83 -13.26
C SER A 117 16.22 3.83 -13.95
N GLY A 118 15.88 3.36 -15.14
CA GLY A 118 16.68 2.41 -15.92
C GLY A 118 16.32 0.93 -15.73
N ASP A 119 15.30 0.65 -14.92
CA ASP A 119 14.69 -0.67 -14.71
C ASP A 119 13.31 -0.78 -15.36
N GLU A 120 12.99 0.09 -16.31
CA GLU A 120 11.71 0.09 -17.02
C GLU A 120 11.50 -1.19 -17.85
N GLU A 121 10.24 -1.60 -17.94
CA GLU A 121 9.84 -2.82 -18.64
C GLU A 121 9.63 -2.54 -20.14
N SER A 122 9.89 -3.54 -20.99
CA SER A 122 9.66 -3.43 -22.44
C SER A 122 8.24 -3.79 -22.87
N ALA A 123 7.36 -4.13 -21.92
CA ALA A 123 5.96 -4.49 -22.16
C ALA A 123 5.05 -3.52 -21.41
N THR A 124 3.87 -3.24 -21.97
CA THR A 124 2.82 -2.48 -21.27
C THR A 124 2.41 -3.23 -20.02
N VAL A 125 2.21 -2.51 -18.91
CA VAL A 125 1.59 -3.05 -17.70
C VAL A 125 0.18 -2.51 -17.60
N ASP A 126 -0.80 -3.39 -17.56
CA ASP A 126 -2.20 -3.00 -17.37
C ASP A 126 -2.89 -4.01 -16.46
N GLU A 127 -2.84 -3.71 -15.16
CA GLU A 127 -3.55 -4.46 -14.12
C GLU A 127 -4.92 -3.83 -13.83
N TRP A 128 -5.30 -2.76 -14.54
CA TRP A 128 -6.57 -2.06 -14.34
C TRP A 128 -7.67 -2.66 -15.22
N THR A 129 -7.36 -2.96 -16.48
CA THR A 129 -8.33 -3.49 -17.43
C THR A 129 -8.80 -4.89 -17.00
N GLY A 130 -10.12 -5.01 -16.78
CA GLY A 130 -10.75 -6.28 -16.40
C GLY A 130 -10.57 -6.65 -14.93
N TYR A 131 -9.95 -5.78 -14.13
CA TYR A 131 -9.85 -6.00 -12.69
C TYR A 131 -11.23 -5.89 -12.04
N THR A 132 -11.55 -6.85 -11.17
CA THR A 132 -12.76 -6.83 -10.35
C THR A 132 -12.36 -7.06 -8.90
N GLY A 133 -13.08 -6.41 -7.99
CA GLY A 133 -12.96 -6.60 -6.54
C GLY A 133 -14.24 -7.12 -5.92
N SER A 134 -14.21 -7.34 -4.62
CA SER A 134 -15.40 -7.60 -3.81
C SER A 134 -15.44 -6.58 -2.67
N SER A 135 -16.62 -6.00 -2.43
CA SER A 135 -16.86 -5.13 -1.28
C SER A 135 -17.00 -5.90 0.04
N SER A 136 -17.06 -7.23 -0.02
CA SER A 136 -17.36 -8.06 1.14
C SER A 136 -16.17 -8.92 1.53
N THR A 137 -16.22 -9.39 2.77
CA THR A 137 -15.38 -10.52 3.18
C THR A 137 -15.77 -11.77 2.42
N PRO A 138 -14.86 -12.75 2.36
CA PRO A 138 -15.23 -14.14 2.14
C PRO A 138 -16.46 -14.42 3.00
N CYS A 139 -17.42 -15.09 2.39
CA CYS A 139 -18.56 -15.67 3.10
C CYS A 139 -19.69 -14.71 3.47
N ASP A 140 -19.62 -13.46 3.05
CA ASP A 140 -20.82 -12.63 3.00
C ASP A 140 -21.62 -13.02 1.74
N ALA A 141 -22.83 -13.56 1.92
CA ALA A 141 -23.74 -13.87 0.82
C ALA A 141 -24.16 -12.62 0.03
N SER A 142 -23.93 -11.42 0.57
CA SER A 142 -24.24 -10.12 -0.04
C SER A 142 -23.06 -9.53 -0.83
N ALA A 143 -22.04 -10.34 -1.16
CA ALA A 143 -20.87 -9.90 -1.91
C ALA A 143 -21.26 -9.15 -3.19
N THR A 144 -20.99 -7.84 -3.24
CA THR A 144 -21.12 -7.07 -4.49
C THR A 144 -19.79 -7.05 -5.22
N THR A 145 -19.81 -7.54 -6.46
CA THR A 145 -18.65 -7.42 -7.36
C THR A 145 -18.44 -5.94 -7.68
N ILE A 146 -17.28 -5.42 -7.33
CA ILE A 146 -16.87 -4.07 -7.68
C ILE A 146 -16.20 -4.14 -9.06
N THR A 147 -16.72 -3.38 -10.02
CA THR A 147 -16.09 -3.22 -11.34
C THR A 147 -15.67 -1.75 -11.50
N PRO A 148 -14.37 -1.45 -11.45
CA PRO A 148 -13.86 -0.09 -11.66
C PRO A 148 -14.26 0.44 -13.03
N ASN A 149 -14.47 1.75 -13.07
CA ASN A 149 -14.69 2.50 -14.30
C ASN A 149 -13.86 3.78 -14.25
N VAL A 150 -12.65 3.69 -14.81
CA VAL A 150 -11.73 4.83 -14.93
C VAL A 150 -11.59 5.23 -16.39
N THR A 151 -11.81 6.51 -16.65
CA THR A 151 -11.52 7.13 -17.94
C THR A 151 -10.09 7.65 -17.94
N LEU A 152 -9.26 7.04 -18.79
CA LEU A 152 -7.82 7.33 -18.90
C LEU A 152 -7.51 8.62 -19.69
N SER A 153 -8.47 9.14 -20.46
CA SER A 153 -8.28 10.38 -21.22
C SER A 153 -9.56 11.21 -21.29
N GLY A 154 -9.45 12.50 -21.61
CA GLY A 154 -10.64 13.30 -21.83
C GLY A 154 -10.39 14.74 -22.24
N ALA A 155 -11.46 15.36 -22.72
CA ALA A 155 -11.43 16.74 -23.17
C ALA A 155 -11.45 17.73 -22.00
N MET A 156 -10.59 18.74 -22.07
CA MET A 156 -10.64 19.92 -21.22
C MET A 156 -10.82 21.17 -22.09
N ASN A 157 -12.04 21.69 -22.07
CA ASN A 157 -12.49 22.83 -22.86
C ASN A 157 -12.35 22.60 -24.39
N SER A 158 -12.54 23.65 -25.19
CA SER A 158 -12.69 23.59 -26.65
C SER A 158 -11.39 23.33 -27.45
N GLY A 159 -10.37 22.70 -26.86
CA GLY A 159 -9.08 22.52 -27.54
C GLY A 159 -7.99 21.78 -26.76
N GLY A 160 -8.26 21.37 -25.52
CA GLY A 160 -7.32 20.61 -24.69
C GLY A 160 -7.75 19.17 -24.48
N GLN A 161 -6.78 18.25 -24.40
CA GLN A 161 -7.00 16.87 -24.00
C GLN A 161 -5.98 16.49 -22.91
N TYR A 162 -6.39 15.65 -21.96
CA TYR A 162 -5.47 15.04 -21.02
C TYR A 162 -5.50 13.51 -21.18
N GLU A 163 -4.42 12.86 -20.77
CA GLU A 163 -4.28 11.40 -20.78
C GLU A 163 -3.41 10.95 -19.60
N LEU A 164 -3.85 9.93 -18.88
CA LEU A 164 -3.05 9.19 -17.91
C LEU A 164 -2.09 8.29 -18.68
N LYS A 165 -0.78 8.52 -18.55
CA LYS A 165 0.25 7.72 -19.22
C LYS A 165 0.74 6.56 -18.36
N ALA A 166 0.84 6.79 -17.06
CA ALA A 166 1.30 5.78 -16.11
C ALA A 166 0.79 6.03 -14.68
N TYR A 167 0.69 4.93 -13.93
CA TYR A 167 0.41 4.78 -12.51
C TYR A 167 1.16 3.54 -12.02
N ARG A 168 2.06 3.71 -11.04
CA ARG A 168 2.77 2.59 -10.39
C ARG A 168 2.56 2.66 -8.89
N TYR A 169 2.19 1.51 -8.30
CA TYR A 169 2.10 1.34 -6.85
C TYR A 169 3.35 0.64 -6.33
N ASN A 170 4.04 1.28 -5.39
CA ASN A 170 5.14 0.71 -4.64
C ASN A 170 4.61 0.18 -3.30
N PRO A 171 4.55 -1.15 -3.09
CA PRO A 171 3.99 -1.75 -1.88
C PRO A 171 4.87 -1.52 -0.63
N THR A 172 6.18 -1.39 -0.79
CA THR A 172 7.12 -1.16 0.32
C THR A 172 6.92 0.22 0.93
N ASP A 173 6.86 1.23 0.08
CA ASP A 173 6.67 2.63 0.48
C ASP A 173 5.18 2.98 0.69
N GLN A 174 4.26 2.10 0.28
CA GLN A 174 2.82 2.36 0.18
C GLN A 174 2.55 3.66 -0.61
N THR A 175 3.21 3.83 -1.76
CA THR A 175 3.06 5.04 -2.59
C THR A 175 2.57 4.72 -3.99
N GLY A 176 1.71 5.58 -4.53
CA GLY A 176 1.27 5.56 -5.92
C GLY A 176 1.86 6.75 -6.67
N THR A 177 2.66 6.49 -7.69
CA THR A 177 3.18 7.53 -8.59
C THR A 177 2.37 7.57 -9.89
N LEU A 178 1.85 8.75 -10.25
CA LEU A 178 1.06 8.95 -11.45
C LEU A 178 1.64 10.00 -12.39
N LEU A 179 1.60 9.71 -13.68
CA LEU A 179 2.08 10.56 -14.77
C LEU A 179 0.92 10.93 -15.70
N VAL A 180 0.56 12.21 -15.72
CA VAL A 180 -0.50 12.75 -16.58
C VAL A 180 0.08 13.66 -17.65
N GLU A 181 -0.32 13.41 -18.89
CA GLU A 181 -0.06 14.24 -20.05
C GLU A 181 -1.22 15.22 -20.28
N GLY A 182 -0.88 16.46 -20.61
CA GLY A 182 -1.83 17.48 -21.06
C GLY A 182 -1.39 18.06 -22.38
N GLN A 183 -2.30 18.04 -23.37
CA GLN A 183 -2.07 18.49 -24.73
C GLN A 183 -2.98 19.67 -25.08
N HIS A 184 -2.41 20.72 -25.65
CA HIS A 184 -3.12 21.81 -26.30
C HIS A 184 -2.47 22.10 -27.65
N GLY A 185 -3.18 21.80 -28.75
CA GLY A 185 -2.59 21.80 -30.08
C GLY A 185 -1.40 20.83 -30.18
N GLU A 186 -0.23 21.34 -30.55
CA GLU A 186 1.03 20.56 -30.63
C GLU A 186 1.86 20.63 -29.33
N ARG A 187 1.42 21.37 -28.31
CA ARG A 187 2.15 21.51 -27.05
C ARG A 187 1.69 20.47 -26.05
N ILE A 188 2.67 19.74 -25.51
CA ILE A 188 2.49 18.70 -24.52
C ILE A 188 3.23 19.11 -23.25
N SER A 189 2.58 18.91 -22.10
CA SER A 189 3.20 19.00 -20.78
C SER A 189 2.88 17.75 -19.96
N HIS A 190 3.81 17.36 -19.09
CA HIS A 190 3.68 16.20 -18.21
C HIS A 190 3.77 16.62 -16.76
N ILE A 191 2.92 16.05 -15.93
CA ILE A 191 2.97 16.19 -14.47
C ILE A 191 3.09 14.80 -13.86
N LEU A 192 4.04 14.68 -12.94
CA LEU A 192 4.27 13.51 -12.14
C LEU A 192 3.93 13.83 -10.68
N SER A 193 3.08 13.02 -10.06
CA SER A 193 2.71 13.15 -8.65
C SER A 193 2.89 11.83 -7.94
N THR A 194 3.44 11.85 -6.73
CA THR A 194 3.58 10.66 -5.87
C THR A 194 2.76 10.89 -4.61
N LEU A 195 1.88 9.95 -4.32
CA LEU A 195 0.90 10.02 -3.24
C LEU A 195 1.09 8.84 -2.30
N VAL A 196 0.92 9.04 -1.01
CA VAL A 196 0.81 7.93 -0.07
C VAL A 196 -0.57 7.29 -0.22
N ILE A 197 -0.62 5.96 -0.28
CA ILE A 197 -1.84 5.16 -0.32
C ILE A 197 -2.03 4.54 1.05
N GLN A 198 -3.21 4.74 1.62
CA GLN A 198 -3.62 4.11 2.88
C GLN A 198 -4.63 3.02 2.57
N SER A 199 -4.40 1.82 3.09
CA SER A 199 -5.31 0.68 2.94
C SER A 199 -6.03 0.43 4.26
N GLU A 200 -7.36 0.43 4.22
CA GLU A 200 -8.22 0.05 5.33
C GLU A 200 -8.89 -1.28 5.02
N ILE A 201 -8.93 -2.18 6.00
CA ILE A 201 -9.51 -3.51 5.82
C ILE A 201 -10.66 -3.67 6.80
N GLU A 202 -11.88 -3.59 6.27
CA GLU A 202 -13.08 -3.86 7.06
C GLU A 202 -13.22 -5.37 7.30
N ASN A 203 -13.72 -5.73 8.50
CA ASN A 203 -13.94 -7.13 8.89
C ASN A 203 -12.69 -8.03 8.71
N PHE A 204 -11.52 -7.47 8.98
CA PHE A 204 -10.26 -8.21 8.91
C PHE A 204 -10.30 -9.47 9.80
N PRO A 205 -9.90 -10.66 9.29
CA PRO A 205 -9.80 -11.88 10.09
C PRO A 205 -8.54 -11.82 10.94
N GLY A 206 -8.66 -11.33 12.17
CA GLY A 206 -7.54 -11.29 13.11
C GLY A 206 -7.04 -12.69 13.48
N VAL A 207 -7.98 -13.63 13.59
CA VAL A 207 -7.71 -15.06 13.72
C VAL A 207 -8.45 -15.80 12.62
N LEU A 208 -7.73 -16.58 11.83
CA LEU A 208 -8.30 -17.49 10.84
C LEU A 208 -7.85 -18.92 11.18
N ALA A 209 -8.76 -19.70 11.72
CA ALA A 209 -8.62 -21.14 11.79
C ALA A 209 -9.17 -21.72 10.48
N MET A 210 -8.33 -22.35 9.68
CA MET A 210 -8.75 -22.95 8.40
C MET A 210 -9.61 -24.19 8.59
N GLN A 211 -9.51 -24.84 9.75
CA GLN A 211 -10.34 -25.95 10.16
C GLN A 211 -11.04 -25.59 11.49
N GLY A 212 -10.55 -26.10 12.61
CA GLY A 212 -11.11 -25.99 13.96
C GLY A 212 -10.60 -24.82 14.79
N ALA A 213 -11.49 -24.24 15.58
CA ALA A 213 -11.13 -23.25 16.60
C ALA A 213 -11.55 -23.77 17.98
N VAL A 214 -10.59 -23.99 18.85
CA VAL A 214 -10.77 -24.48 20.22
C VAL A 214 -10.22 -23.43 21.19
N ILE A 215 -10.95 -22.32 21.32
CA ILE A 215 -10.48 -21.12 22.04
C ILE A 215 -10.59 -21.26 23.56
N ARG A 216 -11.50 -22.08 24.10
CA ARG A 216 -11.62 -22.37 25.55
C ARG A 216 -11.70 -21.15 26.46
N GLY A 217 -12.37 -20.11 25.97
CA GLY A 217 -12.51 -18.84 26.68
C GLY A 217 -11.16 -18.16 26.92
N ARG A 218 -10.21 -18.29 26.00
CA ARG A 218 -9.07 -17.38 25.92
C ARG A 218 -9.49 -16.02 25.39
N THR A 219 -8.70 -15.03 25.75
CA THR A 219 -8.94 -13.64 25.36
C THR A 219 -8.59 -13.45 23.90
N LEU A 220 -9.53 -12.93 23.11
CA LEU A 220 -9.28 -12.45 21.75
C LEU A 220 -9.73 -10.99 21.67
N ILE A 221 -8.78 -10.06 21.71
CA ILE A 221 -9.06 -8.63 21.88
C ILE A 221 -8.43 -7.77 20.78
N GLY A 222 -8.92 -6.54 20.65
CA GLY A 222 -8.52 -5.60 19.60
C GLY A 222 -9.67 -5.27 18.65
N GLN A 223 -9.53 -4.19 17.88
CA GLN A 223 -10.57 -3.75 16.95
C GLN A 223 -10.81 -4.73 15.80
N HIS A 224 -9.78 -5.50 15.43
CA HIS A 224 -9.82 -6.48 14.35
C HIS A 224 -9.82 -7.93 14.86
N ALA A 225 -10.26 -8.15 16.10
CA ALA A 225 -10.26 -9.44 16.79
C ALA A 225 -11.38 -10.38 16.32
N ASN A 226 -11.65 -10.42 15.01
CA ASN A 226 -12.61 -11.34 14.41
C ASN A 226 -12.00 -12.73 14.30
N LEU A 227 -12.78 -13.74 14.68
CA LEU A 227 -12.42 -15.16 14.59
C LEU A 227 -13.18 -15.81 13.44
N TYR A 228 -12.45 -16.37 12.49
CA TYR A 228 -12.98 -17.16 11.39
C TYR A 228 -12.63 -18.63 11.62
N TYR A 229 -13.59 -19.52 11.37
CA TYR A 229 -13.42 -20.98 11.50
C TYR A 229 -14.22 -21.70 10.40
N ASP A 230 -13.81 -22.91 10.01
CA ASP A 230 -14.61 -23.73 9.09
C ASP A 230 -15.71 -24.46 9.89
N PRO A 231 -17.01 -24.21 9.58
CA PRO A 231 -18.10 -24.85 10.30
C PRO A 231 -18.02 -26.38 10.26
N SER A 232 -17.42 -26.97 9.22
CA SER A 232 -17.28 -28.42 9.04
C SER A 232 -16.48 -29.09 10.16
N TRP A 233 -15.61 -28.33 10.83
CA TRP A 233 -14.72 -28.79 11.91
C TRP A 233 -15.14 -28.25 13.29
N SER A 234 -16.32 -27.64 13.37
CA SER A 234 -16.84 -27.06 14.61
C SER A 234 -17.82 -27.97 15.33
N ALA A 235 -18.14 -27.63 16.58
CA ALA A 235 -19.15 -28.36 17.34
C ALA A 235 -20.59 -28.20 16.77
N ASP A 236 -20.83 -27.22 15.91
CA ASP A 236 -22.12 -26.98 15.25
C ASP A 236 -21.91 -26.54 13.79
N THR A 237 -21.95 -27.53 12.88
CA THR A 237 -21.71 -27.32 11.45
C THR A 237 -22.79 -26.49 10.75
N SER A 238 -23.88 -26.14 11.43
CA SER A 238 -24.97 -25.34 10.84
C SER A 238 -24.73 -23.83 10.89
N LEU A 239 -23.73 -23.39 11.67
CA LEU A 239 -23.40 -21.98 11.86
C LEU A 239 -22.48 -21.49 10.75
N THR A 240 -23.07 -21.05 9.63
CA THR A 240 -22.34 -20.60 8.43
C THR A 240 -22.39 -19.09 8.20
N ASP A 241 -22.75 -18.30 9.23
CA ASP A 241 -22.86 -16.84 9.17
C ASP A 241 -21.90 -16.22 10.21
N LYS A 242 -22.13 -14.98 10.61
CA LYS A 242 -21.40 -14.29 11.67
C LYS A 242 -22.29 -13.95 12.86
N SER A 243 -21.69 -13.87 14.04
CA SER A 243 -22.33 -13.37 15.26
C SER A 243 -21.44 -12.35 15.95
N ALA A 244 -21.95 -11.14 16.10
CA ALA A 244 -21.32 -10.04 16.82
C ALA A 244 -21.46 -10.21 18.34
N PRO A 245 -20.64 -9.53 19.17
CA PRO A 245 -20.64 -9.71 20.63
C PRO A 245 -21.99 -9.49 21.33
N SER A 246 -22.91 -8.73 20.74
CA SER A 246 -24.24 -8.43 21.29
C SER A 246 -25.39 -9.24 20.68
N ASP A 247 -25.10 -10.14 19.74
CA ASP A 247 -26.15 -10.86 19.01
C ASP A 247 -26.76 -11.97 19.88
N SER A 248 -28.03 -12.27 19.64
CA SER A 248 -28.78 -13.24 20.45
C SER A 248 -28.30 -14.68 20.28
N ASP A 249 -27.64 -14.99 19.17
CA ASP A 249 -27.09 -16.30 18.83
C ASP A 249 -25.61 -16.45 19.22
N ARG A 250 -25.00 -15.43 19.84
CA ARG A 250 -23.59 -15.39 20.22
C ARG A 250 -23.16 -16.60 21.05
N ALA A 251 -24.02 -17.07 21.94
CA ALA A 251 -23.76 -18.26 22.75
C ALA A 251 -23.58 -19.53 21.90
N SER A 252 -24.30 -19.66 20.78
CA SER A 252 -24.17 -20.79 19.85
C SER A 252 -22.81 -20.75 19.14
N TYR A 253 -22.39 -19.57 18.68
CA TYR A 253 -21.08 -19.39 18.04
C TYR A 253 -19.92 -19.60 19.02
N LEU A 254 -20.02 -19.09 20.25
CA LEU A 254 -19.06 -19.39 21.31
C LEU A 254 -18.99 -20.90 21.59
N ASN A 255 -20.13 -21.59 21.55
CA ASN A 255 -20.18 -23.04 21.70
C ASN A 255 -19.52 -23.79 20.54
N ALA A 256 -19.63 -23.29 19.31
CA ALA A 256 -19.03 -23.87 18.12
C ALA A 256 -17.50 -23.85 18.17
N VAL A 257 -16.93 -22.79 18.75
CA VAL A 257 -15.47 -22.60 18.92
C VAL A 257 -14.95 -23.00 20.31
N TYR A 258 -15.72 -23.85 21.01
CA TYR A 258 -15.37 -24.38 22.33
C TYR A 258 -14.99 -23.29 23.35
N SER A 259 -15.66 -22.15 23.32
CA SER A 259 -15.36 -20.97 24.15
C SER A 259 -16.50 -20.66 25.12
N THR A 260 -16.96 -21.67 25.85
CA THR A 260 -18.08 -21.57 26.79
C THR A 260 -17.62 -21.63 28.25
N ALA A 261 -18.54 -21.41 29.18
CA ALA A 261 -18.29 -21.60 30.62
C ALA A 261 -17.84 -23.03 30.97
N GLN A 262 -18.17 -24.02 30.13
CA GLN A 262 -17.77 -25.41 30.27
C GLN A 262 -16.33 -25.67 29.78
N ASP A 263 -15.72 -24.71 29.10
CA ASP A 263 -14.38 -24.84 28.52
C ASP A 263 -13.39 -23.84 29.17
N GLY A 264 -13.89 -22.82 29.90
CA GLY A 264 -13.09 -21.79 30.53
C GLY A 264 -13.93 -20.73 31.28
N PRO A 265 -13.61 -19.42 31.20
CA PRO A 265 -14.36 -18.37 31.89
C PRO A 265 -15.83 -18.31 31.43
N GLY A 266 -16.73 -17.99 32.36
CA GLY A 266 -18.18 -17.94 32.10
C GLY A 266 -18.66 -16.76 31.24
N ASN A 267 -17.74 -15.95 30.72
CA ASN A 267 -18.04 -14.74 29.96
C ASN A 267 -17.44 -14.84 28.55
N ASP A 268 -18.03 -14.11 27.61
CA ASP A 268 -17.45 -13.90 26.28
C ASP A 268 -16.19 -13.04 26.37
N LEU A 269 -15.06 -13.58 25.90
CA LEU A 269 -13.77 -12.89 25.85
C LEU A 269 -13.28 -12.63 24.42
N ILE A 270 -14.13 -12.85 23.42
CA ILE A 270 -13.84 -12.55 22.02
C ILE A 270 -14.46 -11.18 21.69
N ALA A 271 -13.64 -10.16 21.50
CA ALA A 271 -14.10 -8.79 21.26
C ALA A 271 -14.73 -8.59 19.87
N GLY A 272 -14.32 -9.38 18.86
CA GLY A 272 -14.81 -9.27 17.49
C GLY A 272 -15.96 -10.22 17.14
N ASN A 273 -16.28 -10.27 15.85
CA ASN A 273 -17.25 -11.22 15.31
C ASN A 273 -16.67 -12.64 15.33
N ILE A 274 -17.53 -13.63 15.58
CA ILE A 274 -17.22 -15.04 15.31
C ILE A 274 -17.93 -15.40 14.01
N VAL A 275 -17.16 -15.83 13.01
CA VAL A 275 -17.62 -16.06 11.64
C VAL A 275 -17.40 -17.51 11.27
N GLY A 276 -18.49 -18.24 11.06
CA GLY A 276 -18.45 -19.61 10.57
C GLY A 276 -18.32 -19.60 9.06
N CYS A 277 -17.11 -19.72 8.55
CA CYS A 277 -16.89 -19.93 7.14
C CYS A 277 -15.55 -20.56 6.76
N GLN A 278 -15.62 -21.47 5.80
CA GLN A 278 -14.48 -21.97 5.05
C GLN A 278 -13.87 -20.88 4.14
N ILE A 279 -12.70 -20.39 4.53
CA ILE A 279 -11.87 -19.50 3.70
C ILE A 279 -10.76 -20.32 3.05
N THR A 280 -10.69 -20.28 1.73
CA THR A 280 -9.55 -20.86 0.99
C THR A 280 -8.43 -19.84 0.90
N GLN A 281 -7.25 -20.18 1.41
CA GLN A 281 -6.08 -19.33 1.34
C GLN A 281 -5.14 -19.70 0.19
N THR A 282 -4.59 -18.69 -0.47
CA THR A 282 -3.69 -18.81 -1.64
C THR A 282 -2.26 -18.35 -1.40
N LEU A 283 -1.92 -17.89 -0.18
CA LEU A 283 -0.54 -17.58 0.19
C LEU A 283 0.36 -18.81 0.00
N SER A 284 1.50 -18.62 -0.66
CA SER A 284 2.52 -19.68 -0.76
C SER A 284 3.25 -19.83 0.58
N VAL A 285 3.46 -21.09 0.95
CA VAL A 285 4.28 -21.52 2.08
C VAL A 285 5.66 -22.02 1.62
N ASP A 286 5.91 -21.96 0.31
CA ASP A 286 7.12 -22.52 -0.27
C ASP A 286 8.33 -21.67 0.11
N LEU A 287 9.42 -22.35 0.45
CA LEU A 287 10.68 -21.70 0.77
C LEU A 287 11.26 -21.00 -0.47
N PRO A 288 11.54 -19.68 -0.43
CA PRO A 288 12.15 -18.99 -1.55
C PRO A 288 13.52 -19.56 -1.91
N ALA A 289 13.90 -19.49 -3.19
CA ALA A 289 15.21 -19.98 -3.65
C ALA A 289 16.39 -19.20 -3.02
N THR A 290 16.16 -17.95 -2.62
CA THR A 290 17.14 -17.06 -1.98
C THR A 290 16.76 -16.85 -0.53
N VAL A 291 17.20 -17.75 0.34
CA VAL A 291 16.99 -17.66 1.80
C VAL A 291 18.32 -17.67 2.54
N THR A 292 18.38 -16.93 3.64
CA THR A 292 19.47 -17.01 4.61
C THR A 292 19.14 -18.11 5.61
N SER A 293 19.79 -19.27 5.50
CA SER A 293 19.60 -20.36 6.45
C SER A 293 20.28 -20.06 7.78
N LEU A 294 19.52 -20.22 8.87
CA LEU A 294 19.98 -20.07 10.25
C LEU A 294 20.14 -21.43 10.96
N GLY A 295 19.61 -22.52 10.39
CA GLY A 295 19.54 -23.83 11.05
C GLY A 295 18.65 -23.75 12.29
N GLU A 296 19.16 -24.23 13.43
CA GLU A 296 18.48 -24.17 14.73
C GLU A 296 18.70 -22.81 15.42
N VAL A 297 17.61 -22.17 15.86
CA VAL A 297 17.62 -20.93 16.64
C VAL A 297 17.11 -21.25 18.05
N LYS A 298 18.06 -21.51 18.96
CA LYS A 298 17.79 -21.91 20.36
C LYS A 298 18.22 -20.90 21.42
N SER A 299 18.60 -19.70 21.00
CA SER A 299 19.09 -18.66 21.89
C SER A 299 18.86 -17.27 21.31
N SER A 300 19.01 -16.26 22.16
CA SER A 300 18.82 -14.86 21.79
C SER A 300 19.64 -14.45 20.56
N THR A 301 18.99 -13.88 19.55
CA THR A 301 19.63 -13.37 18.33
C THR A 301 18.93 -12.12 17.79
N THR A 302 19.56 -11.42 16.85
CA THR A 302 18.98 -10.25 16.18
C THR A 302 18.98 -10.45 14.66
N LEU A 303 17.81 -10.31 14.06
CA LEU A 303 17.58 -10.43 12.63
C LEU A 303 17.17 -9.07 12.07
N THR A 304 17.54 -8.79 10.82
CA THR A 304 17.26 -7.51 10.15
C THR A 304 16.70 -7.73 8.75
N ALA A 305 15.99 -6.73 8.21
CA ALA A 305 15.48 -6.75 6.83
C ALA A 305 16.57 -7.03 5.76
N ALA A 306 17.82 -6.62 6.00
CA ALA A 306 18.90 -6.75 5.02
C ALA A 306 19.23 -8.18 4.56
N ASN A 307 18.98 -9.21 5.40
CA ASN A 307 19.22 -10.62 5.03
C ASN A 307 17.93 -11.45 4.95
N SER A 308 16.77 -10.79 5.01
CA SER A 308 15.46 -11.40 4.80
C SER A 308 15.32 -11.86 3.33
N PRO A 309 14.70 -13.01 3.03
CA PRO A 309 14.03 -13.94 3.96
C PRO A 309 15.00 -14.90 4.68
N TYR A 310 14.63 -15.32 5.90
CA TYR A 310 15.37 -16.30 6.70
C TYR A 310 14.69 -17.67 6.67
N HIS A 311 15.51 -18.73 6.68
CA HIS A 311 15.07 -20.11 6.89
C HIS A 311 15.56 -20.60 8.25
N ILE A 312 14.64 -21.06 9.09
CA ILE A 312 14.90 -21.62 10.40
C ILE A 312 14.36 -23.05 10.38
N GLU A 313 15.21 -24.03 10.68
CA GLU A 313 14.77 -25.42 10.78
C GLU A 313 13.98 -25.59 12.08
N GLU A 314 14.60 -25.25 13.21
CA GLU A 314 14.00 -25.32 14.55
C GLU A 314 14.06 -23.95 15.23
N LEU A 315 12.92 -23.43 15.68
CA LEU A 315 12.82 -22.22 16.50
C LEU A 315 12.34 -22.61 17.90
N GLU A 316 13.28 -22.82 18.83
CA GLU A 316 12.98 -23.30 20.18
C GLU A 316 13.62 -22.38 21.21
N LEU A 317 12.86 -21.43 21.76
CA LEU A 317 13.36 -20.49 22.76
C LEU A 317 12.85 -20.85 24.16
N ASP A 318 13.71 -20.75 25.18
CA ASP A 318 13.36 -21.05 26.57
C ASP A 318 13.85 -19.95 27.52
N GLY A 319 13.34 -19.96 28.75
CA GLY A 319 13.80 -19.12 29.84
C GLY A 319 13.54 -17.64 29.59
N THR A 320 14.55 -16.90 29.15
CA THR A 320 14.46 -15.46 28.85
C THR A 320 15.05 -15.13 27.48
N ASP A 321 15.17 -16.12 26.59
CA ASP A 321 15.75 -15.90 25.28
C ASP A 321 14.87 -15.01 24.41
N VAL A 322 15.50 -14.10 23.67
CA VAL A 322 14.82 -13.12 22.83
C VAL A 322 15.39 -13.12 21.42
N VAL A 323 14.55 -13.47 20.45
CA VAL A 323 14.82 -13.19 19.04
C VAL A 323 14.25 -11.81 18.72
N THR A 324 15.14 -10.86 18.48
CA THR A 324 14.77 -9.49 18.10
C THR A 324 14.79 -9.37 16.58
N VAL A 325 13.71 -8.92 15.98
CA VAL A 325 13.60 -8.72 14.54
C VAL A 325 13.42 -7.23 14.25
N ASP A 326 14.44 -6.62 13.68
CA ASP A 326 14.43 -5.22 13.26
C ASP A 326 13.82 -5.10 11.86
N THR A 327 12.63 -4.49 11.81
CA THR A 327 11.85 -4.26 10.59
C THR A 327 11.91 -2.81 10.10
N THR A 328 12.85 -2.01 10.61
CA THR A 328 12.99 -0.58 10.26
C THR A 328 13.17 -0.37 8.75
N ASP A 329 14.04 -1.18 8.14
CA ASP A 329 14.40 -1.06 6.72
C ASP A 329 13.48 -1.87 5.79
N GLY A 330 12.44 -2.52 6.32
CA GLY A 330 11.49 -3.29 5.53
C GLY A 330 11.03 -4.59 6.21
N PRO A 331 10.15 -5.35 5.53
CA PRO A 331 9.59 -6.57 6.10
C PRO A 331 10.62 -7.70 6.24
N VAL A 332 10.53 -8.44 7.34
CA VAL A 332 11.30 -9.65 7.62
C VAL A 332 10.39 -10.87 7.53
N TYR A 333 10.82 -11.85 6.73
CA TYR A 333 10.15 -13.13 6.56
C TYR A 333 10.96 -14.22 7.25
N LEU A 334 10.32 -14.96 8.16
CA LEU A 334 10.87 -16.12 8.83
C LEU A 334 10.13 -17.36 8.32
N TYR A 335 10.83 -18.24 7.62
CA TYR A 335 10.32 -19.53 7.20
C TYR A 335 10.76 -20.60 8.21
N VAL A 336 9.82 -21.20 8.92
CA VAL A 336 10.09 -22.24 9.93
C VAL A 336 9.60 -23.60 9.42
N THR A 337 10.44 -24.64 9.44
CA THR A 337 10.17 -25.89 8.70
C THR A 337 10.15 -27.20 9.51
N GLU A 338 10.61 -27.19 10.77
CA GLU A 338 10.57 -28.37 11.64
C GLU A 338 9.83 -28.08 12.94
N SER A 339 10.41 -27.35 13.88
CA SER A 339 9.80 -27.05 15.19
C SER A 339 9.65 -25.55 15.45
N PHE A 340 8.58 -25.18 16.17
CA PHE A 340 8.35 -23.81 16.64
C PHE A 340 7.77 -23.83 18.06
N GLU A 341 8.64 -23.60 19.03
CA GLU A 341 8.32 -23.68 20.45
C GLU A 341 8.87 -22.47 21.22
N LEU A 342 8.05 -21.82 22.04
CA LEU A 342 8.49 -20.79 22.98
C LEU A 342 8.07 -21.15 24.42
N ARG A 343 9.02 -21.20 25.35
CA ARG A 343 8.81 -21.54 26.77
C ARG A 343 9.30 -20.46 27.74
N GLY A 344 8.86 -20.55 29.00
CA GLY A 344 9.24 -19.60 30.05
C GLY A 344 8.78 -18.17 29.74
N ASN A 345 9.72 -17.23 29.68
CA ASN A 345 9.51 -15.83 29.29
C ASN A 345 10.19 -15.54 27.94
N ALA A 346 10.38 -16.55 27.09
CA ALA A 346 11.02 -16.35 25.80
C ALA A 346 10.17 -15.48 24.87
N GLN A 347 10.82 -14.67 24.03
CA GLN A 347 10.14 -13.69 23.19
C GLN A 347 10.66 -13.67 21.76
N LEU A 348 9.74 -13.60 20.81
CA LEU A 348 10.01 -13.16 19.45
C LEU A 348 9.47 -11.73 19.29
N ARG A 349 10.37 -10.76 19.08
CA ARG A 349 10.02 -9.34 19.14
C ARG A 349 10.22 -8.62 17.82
N ASN A 350 9.15 -8.05 17.29
CA ASN A 350 9.24 -7.08 16.21
C ASN A 350 9.60 -5.69 16.78
N ILE A 351 10.69 -5.09 16.32
CA ILE A 351 11.12 -3.75 16.72
C ILE A 351 11.34 -2.86 15.50
N ARG A 352 11.30 -1.55 15.75
CA ARG A 352 11.84 -0.54 14.85
C ARG A 352 12.79 0.38 15.61
N THR A 353 13.91 0.71 14.99
CA THR A 353 14.97 1.54 15.54
C THR A 353 14.87 3.01 15.11
N ASP A 354 13.93 3.33 14.21
CA ASP A 354 13.59 4.70 13.79
C ASP A 354 12.64 5.44 14.74
N GLY A 355 12.11 4.74 15.75
CA GLY A 355 11.19 5.29 16.75
C GLY A 355 9.70 5.21 16.37
N GLU A 356 9.37 4.66 15.20
CA GLU A 356 8.00 4.33 14.83
C GLU A 356 7.53 3.03 15.51
N SER A 357 6.23 2.85 15.63
CA SER A 357 5.67 1.60 16.16
C SER A 357 5.85 0.45 15.16
N PRO A 358 6.23 -0.76 15.61
CA PRO A 358 6.23 -1.94 14.74
C PRO A 358 4.86 -2.19 14.13
N ARG A 359 4.82 -2.59 12.85
CA ARG A 359 3.59 -2.96 12.15
C ARG A 359 3.50 -4.47 12.04
N VAL A 360 2.30 -5.02 12.23
CA VAL A 360 2.07 -6.48 12.30
C VAL A 360 2.51 -7.25 11.05
N GLY A 361 2.40 -6.62 9.88
CA GLY A 361 2.78 -7.22 8.60
C GLY A 361 4.25 -7.05 8.23
N ASP A 362 5.03 -6.32 9.04
CA ASP A 362 6.46 -6.17 8.81
C ASP A 362 7.25 -7.39 9.34
N LEU A 363 6.73 -8.12 10.34
CA LEU A 363 7.27 -9.42 10.75
C LEU A 363 6.31 -10.53 10.32
N ARG A 364 6.74 -11.35 9.37
CA ARG A 364 5.94 -12.45 8.82
C ARG A 364 6.59 -13.79 9.13
N ILE A 365 5.89 -14.65 9.85
CA ILE A 365 6.34 -16.00 10.16
C ILE A 365 5.49 -16.96 9.34
N ILE A 366 6.15 -17.67 8.43
CA ILE A 366 5.53 -18.64 7.53
C ILE A 366 6.02 -20.00 7.98
N VAL A 367 5.12 -20.80 8.51
CA VAL A 367 5.46 -22.13 9.01
C VAL A 367 5.04 -23.14 7.95
N HIS A 368 5.99 -23.96 7.51
CA HIS A 368 5.78 -24.96 6.47
C HIS A 368 6.49 -26.26 6.83
N ASN A 369 5.72 -27.24 7.28
CA ASN A 369 6.25 -28.55 7.59
C ASN A 369 5.71 -29.56 6.56
N ALA A 370 6.56 -30.08 5.67
CA ALA A 370 6.16 -30.91 4.53
C ALA A 370 5.82 -32.38 4.87
N GLY A 371 5.56 -32.72 6.15
CA GLY A 371 5.41 -34.10 6.62
C GLY A 371 4.08 -34.39 7.31
N ALA A 372 3.79 -35.67 7.58
CA ALA A 372 2.73 -36.09 8.50
C ALA A 372 3.33 -36.27 9.91
N GLY A 373 2.68 -35.76 10.95
CA GLY A 373 3.19 -35.75 12.34
C GLY A 373 3.99 -34.50 12.70
N THR A 374 3.60 -33.37 12.12
CA THR A 374 4.33 -32.11 12.22
C THR A 374 3.96 -31.35 13.49
N PRO A 375 4.94 -30.87 14.26
CA PRO A 375 4.67 -30.30 15.56
C PRO A 375 3.88 -28.99 15.43
N PRO A 376 2.95 -28.72 16.36
CA PRO A 376 2.24 -27.46 16.44
C PRO A 376 3.19 -26.29 16.71
N ILE A 377 2.71 -25.07 16.49
CA ILE A 377 3.34 -23.85 17.01
C ILE A 377 2.95 -23.76 18.50
N GLU A 378 3.91 -23.94 19.40
CA GLU A 378 3.62 -24.05 20.82
C GLU A 378 4.09 -22.83 21.62
N LEU A 379 3.16 -22.20 22.33
CA LEU A 379 3.43 -21.08 23.23
C LEU A 379 3.11 -21.46 24.67
N TYR A 380 4.13 -21.67 25.48
CA TYR A 380 4.03 -22.01 26.89
C TYR A 380 4.24 -20.81 27.81
N ASP A 381 3.83 -20.95 29.08
CA ASP A 381 4.14 -20.02 30.16
C ASP A 381 3.83 -18.53 29.83
N GLN A 382 4.80 -17.64 29.98
CA GLN A 382 4.70 -16.21 29.65
C GLN A 382 5.50 -15.90 28.37
N SER A 383 5.61 -16.87 27.46
CA SER A 383 6.22 -16.63 26.16
C SER A 383 5.40 -15.63 25.34
N CYS A 384 6.05 -14.94 24.42
CA CYS A 384 5.40 -13.95 23.58
C CYS A 384 5.89 -13.93 22.13
N ILE A 385 4.93 -13.87 21.21
CA ILE A 385 5.16 -13.36 19.85
C ILE A 385 4.62 -11.92 19.81
N ASP A 386 5.51 -10.95 19.70
CA ASP A 386 5.20 -9.52 19.74
C ASP A 386 5.14 -8.90 18.34
N THR A 387 3.93 -8.52 17.94
CA THR A 387 3.57 -7.77 16.74
C THR A 387 4.00 -8.47 15.45
N ALA A 388 3.43 -9.65 15.19
CA ALA A 388 3.73 -10.47 14.01
C ALA A 388 2.49 -10.98 13.28
N PHE A 389 2.65 -11.28 11.99
CA PHE A 389 1.73 -12.09 11.22
C PHE A 389 2.25 -13.52 11.14
N VAL A 390 1.48 -14.48 11.66
CA VAL A 390 1.80 -15.90 11.60
C VAL A 390 0.87 -16.61 10.64
N TYR A 391 1.46 -17.35 9.70
CA TYR A 391 0.75 -18.10 8.69
C TYR A 391 1.19 -19.56 8.67
N ASN A 392 0.23 -20.47 8.78
CA ASN A 392 0.41 -21.91 8.61
C ASN A 392 -0.85 -22.52 7.99
N LYS A 393 -0.73 -23.56 7.16
CA LYS A 393 -1.86 -24.28 6.59
C LYS A 393 -2.04 -25.70 7.16
N ILE A 394 -1.04 -26.23 7.87
CA ILE A 394 -0.90 -27.66 8.23
C ILE A 394 -0.53 -27.86 9.71
N ASN A 395 -0.28 -26.80 10.48
CA ASN A 395 -0.08 -26.94 11.91
C ASN A 395 -0.97 -26.02 12.70
N ASP A 396 -1.28 -26.50 13.89
CA ASP A 396 -2.05 -25.79 14.88
C ASP A 396 -1.20 -24.72 15.54
N LEU A 397 -1.86 -23.67 16.01
CA LEU A 397 -1.34 -22.82 17.06
C LEU A 397 -1.85 -23.34 18.41
N GLN A 398 -0.95 -23.80 19.27
CA GLN A 398 -1.25 -24.21 20.62
C GLN A 398 -0.89 -23.13 21.65
N LEU A 399 -1.93 -22.53 22.22
CA LEU A 399 -1.82 -21.50 23.27
C LEU A 399 -1.88 -22.14 24.67
N GLN A 400 -0.72 -22.40 25.22
CA GLN A 400 -0.53 -23.07 26.52
C GLN A 400 -0.03 -22.13 27.62
N GLY A 401 -0.04 -20.81 27.37
CA GLY A 401 0.46 -19.80 28.29
C GLY A 401 -0.25 -19.70 29.64
N SER A 402 0.49 -19.30 30.68
CA SER A 402 0.06 -19.19 32.08
C SER A 402 0.05 -17.75 32.64
N GLY A 403 0.07 -16.73 31.78
CA GLY A 403 -0.01 -15.33 32.15
C GLY A 403 0.30 -14.39 30.99
N ASP A 404 0.46 -13.10 31.31
CA ASP A 404 0.68 -12.06 30.30
C ASP A 404 2.13 -12.12 29.83
N GLY A 405 2.35 -12.72 28.66
CA GLY A 405 3.68 -12.85 28.07
C GLY A 405 4.08 -11.62 27.26
N CYS A 406 3.09 -10.97 26.63
CA CYS A 406 3.33 -9.85 25.75
C CYS A 406 3.21 -8.49 26.44
N PRO A 407 3.84 -7.42 25.87
CA PRO A 407 3.79 -6.09 26.47
C PRO A 407 2.40 -5.46 26.47
N SER A 408 1.50 -5.93 25.61
CA SER A 408 0.16 -5.38 25.51
C SER A 408 -0.71 -5.75 26.70
N SER A 409 -1.69 -4.89 26.99
CA SER A 409 -2.67 -5.18 28.03
C SER A 409 -3.65 -6.26 27.57
N GLY A 410 -3.90 -7.26 28.41
CA GLY A 410 -5.02 -8.17 28.20
C GLY A 410 -4.71 -9.65 28.40
N ASN A 411 -3.55 -9.98 28.95
CA ASN A 411 -3.14 -11.35 29.21
C ASN A 411 -2.98 -12.15 27.92
N THR A 412 -1.93 -11.80 27.19
CA THR A 412 -1.72 -12.26 25.81
C THR A 412 -0.35 -12.91 25.69
N ASN A 413 -0.27 -13.98 24.92
CA ASN A 413 0.99 -14.62 24.51
C ASN A 413 1.28 -14.35 23.03
N PHE A 414 0.35 -13.69 22.36
CA PHE A 414 0.44 -13.38 20.95
C PHE A 414 -0.17 -12.02 20.67
N ASP A 415 0.68 -11.05 20.32
CA ASP A 415 0.27 -9.77 19.77
C ASP A 415 0.43 -9.84 18.25
N GLY A 416 -0.67 -9.85 17.51
CA GLY A 416 -0.59 -9.93 16.05
C GLY A 416 -1.81 -10.50 15.35
N VAL A 417 -1.57 -11.06 14.17
CA VAL A 417 -2.58 -11.75 13.36
C VAL A 417 -2.11 -13.18 13.14
N VAL A 418 -3.03 -14.15 13.28
CA VAL A 418 -2.69 -15.57 13.13
C VAL A 418 -3.67 -16.30 12.23
N TRP A 419 -3.15 -16.88 11.15
CA TRP A 419 -3.88 -17.70 10.18
C TRP A 419 -3.26 -19.08 10.14
N VAL A 420 -3.91 -20.08 10.74
CA VAL A 420 -3.36 -21.42 11.00
C VAL A 420 -4.38 -22.50 10.61
N GLU A 421 -3.99 -23.78 10.67
CA GLU A 421 -4.94 -24.88 10.50
C GLU A 421 -5.98 -24.83 11.62
N ASP A 422 -5.51 -25.06 12.85
CA ASP A 422 -6.32 -24.97 14.06
C ASP A 422 -5.75 -23.96 15.07
N VAL A 423 -6.63 -23.37 15.87
CA VAL A 423 -6.23 -22.62 17.06
C VAL A 423 -6.71 -23.37 18.29
N VAL A 424 -5.78 -23.92 19.06
CA VAL A 424 -6.07 -24.79 20.19
C VAL A 424 -5.53 -24.17 21.47
N SER A 425 -6.39 -24.00 22.47
CA SER A 425 -6.00 -23.46 23.77
C SER A 425 -6.06 -24.52 24.86
N SER A 426 -5.14 -24.46 25.83
CA SER A 426 -5.09 -25.41 26.96
C SER A 426 -6.42 -25.47 27.75
N ILE A 427 -6.75 -26.64 28.32
CA ILE A 427 -7.96 -26.83 29.16
C ILE A 427 -7.72 -26.19 30.53
N ASN A 428 -8.66 -25.33 30.95
CA ASN A 428 -8.57 -24.62 32.24
C ASN A 428 -9.39 -25.28 33.38
N ILE A 429 -10.19 -26.31 33.10
CA ILE A 429 -11.04 -26.97 34.11
C ILE A 429 -10.88 -28.49 34.14
N SER A 430 -10.79 -29.04 35.35
CA SER A 430 -10.83 -30.48 35.59
C SER A 430 -11.98 -30.81 36.57
N PRO A 431 -12.87 -31.76 36.26
CA PRO A 431 -12.97 -32.55 35.03
C PRO A 431 -13.67 -31.77 33.89
N HIS A 432 -13.15 -31.86 32.66
CA HIS A 432 -13.88 -31.38 31.49
C HIS A 432 -14.90 -32.43 31.03
N THR A 433 -16.10 -32.00 30.65
CA THR A 433 -17.18 -32.91 30.22
C THR A 433 -17.27 -33.04 28.70
N ARG A 434 -16.53 -32.21 27.95
CA ARG A 434 -16.59 -32.15 26.50
C ARG A 434 -15.52 -33.06 25.89
N ILE A 435 -15.93 -33.88 24.92
CA ILE A 435 -15.02 -34.72 24.13
C ILE A 435 -14.27 -33.79 23.19
N VAL A 436 -12.94 -33.75 23.33
CA VAL A 436 -12.05 -33.08 22.40
C VAL A 436 -12.01 -33.92 21.12
N PRO A 437 -11.97 -33.31 19.91
CA PRO A 437 -11.67 -34.06 18.69
C PRO A 437 -10.43 -34.95 18.91
N ALA A 438 -10.50 -36.21 18.50
CA ALA A 438 -9.47 -37.22 18.79
C ALA A 438 -8.12 -36.99 18.08
N GLU A 439 -8.00 -35.88 17.35
CA GLU A 439 -6.79 -35.49 16.61
C GLU A 439 -5.92 -34.54 17.46
N ASP A 440 -6.44 -34.00 18.57
CA ASP A 440 -5.73 -33.05 19.45
C ASP A 440 -5.25 -33.70 20.77
N ASP A 441 -4.64 -34.88 20.72
CA ASP A 441 -4.28 -35.67 21.92
C ASP A 441 -3.18 -35.03 22.81
N ASP A 442 -2.51 -33.97 22.34
CA ASP A 442 -1.41 -33.28 23.06
C ASP A 442 -1.83 -32.04 23.85
N ILE A 443 -3.13 -31.81 24.02
CA ILE A 443 -3.62 -30.69 24.82
C ILE A 443 -3.22 -30.84 26.30
N ILE A 444 -2.25 -30.05 26.72
CA ILE A 444 -1.85 -29.95 28.12
C ILE A 444 -2.93 -29.22 28.93
N THR A 445 -3.31 -29.80 30.07
CA THR A 445 -4.19 -29.15 31.05
C THR A 445 -3.36 -28.22 31.92
N THR A 446 -3.46 -26.91 31.69
CA THR A 446 -2.76 -25.88 32.48
C THR A 446 -3.76 -25.16 33.37
N ASN A 447 -3.85 -25.58 34.63
CA ASN A 447 -4.71 -24.94 35.63
C ASN A 447 -4.35 -23.45 35.78
N GLY A 448 -5.35 -22.57 35.66
CA GLY A 448 -5.15 -21.13 35.77
C GLY A 448 -4.46 -20.51 34.56
N SER A 449 -4.36 -21.23 33.44
CA SER A 449 -3.91 -20.64 32.18
C SER A 449 -4.79 -19.45 31.83
N THR A 450 -4.19 -18.42 31.23
CA THR A 450 -4.87 -17.17 30.90
C THR A 450 -4.32 -16.55 29.61
N SER A 451 -3.94 -17.40 28.66
CA SER A 451 -3.44 -16.96 27.35
C SER A 451 -4.49 -16.23 26.51
N GLY A 452 -4.01 -15.52 25.49
CA GLY A 452 -4.85 -14.78 24.58
C GLY A 452 -4.09 -14.27 23.36
N ILE A 453 -4.86 -13.84 22.38
CA ILE A 453 -4.40 -13.18 21.16
C ILE A 453 -4.93 -11.74 21.19
N ARG A 454 -4.04 -10.76 21.01
CA ARG A 454 -4.44 -9.39 20.75
C ARG A 454 -4.11 -9.00 19.33
N VAL A 455 -5.16 -8.62 18.62
CA VAL A 455 -5.04 -8.14 17.25
C VAL A 455 -4.81 -6.64 17.27
N PRO A 456 -3.73 -6.13 16.66
CA PRO A 456 -3.45 -4.71 16.62
C PRO A 456 -4.53 -3.94 15.85
N ASN A 457 -4.72 -2.67 16.22
CA ASN A 457 -5.71 -1.81 15.55
C ASN A 457 -5.28 -1.43 14.13
N ASP A 458 -3.97 -1.37 13.86
CA ASP A 458 -3.45 -1.14 12.52
C ASP A 458 -3.04 -2.46 11.88
N VAL A 459 -3.81 -2.88 10.87
CA VAL A 459 -3.57 -4.06 10.04
C VAL A 459 -3.24 -3.69 8.59
N SER A 460 -2.98 -2.41 8.31
CA SER A 460 -2.77 -1.90 6.95
C SER A 460 -1.55 -2.52 6.25
N SER A 461 -0.53 -2.93 7.02
CA SER A 461 0.65 -3.65 6.53
C SER A 461 0.36 -5.08 6.02
N LEU A 462 -0.88 -5.56 6.15
CA LEU A 462 -1.34 -6.87 5.67
C LEU A 462 -2.32 -6.75 4.49
N ALA A 463 -2.42 -5.58 3.87
CA ALA A 463 -3.31 -5.36 2.72
C ALA A 463 -3.01 -6.26 1.52
N ASP A 464 -1.73 -6.62 1.31
CA ASP A 464 -1.32 -7.57 0.29
C ASP A 464 -1.79 -9.00 0.60
N VAL A 465 -1.75 -9.37 1.88
CA VAL A 465 -2.06 -10.71 2.38
C VAL A 465 -3.56 -11.02 2.27
N VAL A 466 -4.43 -10.06 2.58
CA VAL A 466 -5.89 -10.26 2.57
C VAL A 466 -6.47 -10.46 1.17
N SER A 467 -5.76 -10.04 0.13
CA SER A 467 -6.14 -10.33 -1.24
C SER A 467 -6.13 -11.83 -1.54
N GLY A 468 -5.24 -12.59 -0.88
CA GLY A 468 -5.11 -14.05 -1.04
C GLY A 468 -6.31 -14.84 -0.53
N ILE A 469 -7.10 -14.24 0.38
CA ILE A 469 -8.36 -14.81 0.86
C ILE A 469 -9.58 -14.19 0.19
N GLY A 470 -9.42 -13.26 -0.75
CA GLY A 470 -10.55 -12.63 -1.46
C GLY A 470 -11.16 -11.40 -0.77
N ILE A 471 -10.52 -10.84 0.26
CA ILE A 471 -10.88 -9.53 0.80
C ILE A 471 -10.20 -8.46 -0.04
N THR A 472 -10.97 -7.46 -0.50
CA THR A 472 -10.39 -6.30 -1.18
C THR A 472 -10.21 -5.14 -0.19
N PRO A 473 -8.99 -4.67 0.07
CA PRO A 473 -8.77 -3.49 0.90
C PRO A 473 -9.44 -2.24 0.32
N THR A 474 -10.00 -1.40 1.19
CA THR A 474 -10.46 -0.07 0.83
C THR A 474 -9.26 0.87 0.84
N ASN A 475 -8.76 1.20 -0.35
CA ASN A 475 -7.62 2.11 -0.47
C ASN A 475 -8.08 3.57 -0.54
N LYS A 476 -7.28 4.50 -0.02
CA LYS A 476 -7.51 5.94 -0.13
C LYS A 476 -6.19 6.69 -0.26
N PHE A 477 -6.25 7.88 -0.82
CA PHE A 477 -5.10 8.78 -0.79
C PHE A 477 -4.88 9.32 0.63
N GLY A 478 -3.65 9.22 1.11
CA GLY A 478 -3.17 9.94 2.28
C GLY A 478 -2.76 11.36 1.89
N TYR A 479 -1.46 11.62 1.85
CA TYR A 479 -0.89 12.93 1.50
C TYR A 479 -0.02 12.88 0.24
N VAL A 480 0.25 14.06 -0.34
CA VAL A 480 1.14 14.20 -1.50
C VAL A 480 2.60 14.18 -1.03
N LYS A 481 3.37 13.18 -1.46
CA LYS A 481 4.81 13.06 -1.18
C LYS A 481 5.62 13.98 -2.09
N SER A 482 5.27 14.04 -3.37
CA SER A 482 5.90 14.95 -4.34
C SER A 482 4.99 15.32 -5.48
N TRP A 483 5.19 16.51 -6.03
CA TRP A 483 4.52 17.00 -7.23
C TRP A 483 5.53 17.73 -8.11
N GLN A 484 5.69 17.29 -9.35
CA GLN A 484 6.69 17.84 -10.24
C GLN A 484 6.24 17.89 -11.70
N ARG A 485 6.68 18.93 -12.39
CA ARG A 485 6.59 19.00 -13.85
C ARG A 485 7.78 18.25 -14.45
N VAL A 486 7.51 17.33 -15.37
CA VAL A 486 8.55 16.54 -16.03
C VAL A 486 8.60 16.82 -17.52
N ARG A 487 9.75 16.55 -18.13
CA ARG A 487 9.96 16.68 -19.57
C ARG A 487 10.49 15.35 -20.10
N LEU A 488 9.71 14.75 -21.00
CA LEU A 488 9.98 13.45 -21.63
C LEU A 488 10.55 13.61 -23.04
#